data_AF-A0A951WNF5-F1
#
_entry.id   AF-A0A951WNF5-F1
#
_cell.length_a   1.000
_cell.length_b   1.000
_cell.length_c   1.000
_cell.angle_alpha   90.00
_cell.angle_beta   90.00
_cell.angle_gamma   90.00
#
_symmetry.space_group_name_H-M   'P 1'
#
loop_
_entity.id
_entity.type
_entity.pdbx_description
1 polymer ?
#
loop_
_entity_poly.entity_id
_entity_poly.type
_entity_poly.pdbx_seq_one_letter_code
_entity_poly.pdbx_strand_id
1 'polypeptide(L)'
;MIGNEYKAHRDNVIDLFNAYKEKRGSFDDGVDLKFLEGRVKSLKESKFILAVAGEVKAGKSTFINALLGVEILPSDVLQASSAIVEIFKSDTTYLKVHYADGNVEVICDDLTTPDVDEAKERLHEICKIRDEYREIPVTLIDNLIVNSSQPLIFNDDFLKELEYKSGQPLRGKQELLKQYISTRSKDKIPTQIQFGYPLKWRFDELCIVDSPGVNATGGVQDVAYNFLEE
;
A
#
# COMPACT_ATOMS: atom_id res chain seq x y z
N MET A 1 -6.61 -23.67 -11.44
CA MET A 1 -6.63 -22.99 -10.12
C MET A 1 -5.25 -22.38 -9.94
N ILE A 2 -5.11 -21.06 -9.96
CA ILE A 2 -3.80 -20.39 -9.91
C ILE A 2 -3.16 -20.71 -8.55
N GLY A 3 -1.92 -21.20 -8.54
CA GLY A 3 -1.10 -21.31 -7.32
C GLY A 3 -0.99 -22.67 -6.61
N ASN A 4 -1.89 -23.64 -6.84
CA ASN A 4 -1.84 -24.93 -6.11
C ASN A 4 -0.54 -25.71 -6.37
N GLU A 5 -0.11 -25.78 -7.63
CA GLU A 5 1.12 -26.46 -8.01
C GLU A 5 2.34 -25.74 -7.41
N TYR A 6 2.34 -24.40 -7.40
CA TYR A 6 3.41 -23.62 -6.81
C TYR A 6 3.59 -23.93 -5.32
N LYS A 7 2.50 -23.88 -4.52
CA LYS A 7 2.59 -24.12 -3.07
C LYS A 7 3.16 -25.52 -2.78
N ALA A 8 2.64 -26.53 -3.46
CA ALA A 8 3.13 -27.90 -3.33
C ALA A 8 4.60 -28.03 -3.76
N HIS A 9 5.01 -27.41 -4.87
CA HIS A 9 6.41 -27.42 -5.31
C HIS A 9 7.34 -26.70 -4.35
N ARG A 10 6.94 -25.54 -3.83
CA ARG A 10 7.70 -24.79 -2.83
C ARG A 10 7.90 -25.61 -1.57
N ASP A 11 6.82 -26.17 -1.03
CA ASP A 11 6.86 -26.95 0.20
C ASP A 11 7.74 -28.21 0.01
N ASN A 12 7.63 -28.89 -1.14
CA ASN A 12 8.51 -30.00 -1.50
C ASN A 12 10.00 -29.62 -1.57
N VAL A 13 10.34 -28.45 -2.12
CA VAL A 13 11.73 -27.96 -2.18
C VAL A 13 12.25 -27.66 -0.78
N ILE A 14 11.42 -27.04 0.07
CA ILE A 14 11.76 -26.76 1.47
C ILE A 14 12.01 -28.06 2.24
N ASP A 15 11.14 -29.05 2.10
CA ASP A 15 11.25 -30.34 2.77
C ASP A 15 12.49 -31.11 2.30
N LEU A 16 12.76 -31.10 0.98
CA LEU A 16 13.97 -31.70 0.43
C LEU A 16 15.23 -31.05 0.99
N PHE A 17 15.25 -29.73 1.11
CA PHE A 17 16.37 -29.01 1.71
C PHE A 17 16.55 -29.35 3.20
N ASN A 18 15.45 -29.42 3.96
CA ASN A 18 15.51 -29.80 5.37
C ASN A 18 16.06 -31.22 5.55
N ALA A 19 15.60 -32.17 4.73
CA ALA A 19 16.09 -33.55 4.73
C ALA A 19 17.57 -33.64 4.31
N TYR A 20 17.99 -32.83 3.33
CA TYR A 20 19.40 -32.71 2.94
C TYR A 20 20.25 -32.18 4.11
N LYS A 21 19.82 -31.09 4.76
CA LYS A 21 20.51 -30.48 5.90
C LYS A 21 20.66 -31.46 7.07
N GLU A 22 19.61 -32.22 7.36
CA GLU A 22 19.65 -33.27 8.40
C GLU A 22 20.63 -34.39 8.04
N LYS A 23 20.57 -34.93 6.82
CA LYS A 23 21.44 -36.02 6.38
C LYS A 23 22.91 -35.60 6.24
N ARG A 24 23.16 -34.37 5.82
CA ARG A 24 24.52 -33.81 5.72
C ARG A 24 25.15 -33.68 7.11
N GLY A 25 24.40 -33.22 8.10
CA GLY A 25 24.93 -32.96 9.44
C GLY A 25 26.13 -32.02 9.39
N SER A 26 27.28 -32.48 9.91
CA SER A 26 28.54 -31.74 9.89
C SER A 26 29.46 -32.09 8.72
N PHE A 27 29.03 -32.95 7.79
CA PHE A 27 29.83 -33.36 6.64
C PHE A 27 29.99 -32.21 5.66
N ASP A 28 31.20 -31.98 5.17
CA ASP A 28 31.47 -31.01 4.13
C ASP A 28 31.50 -31.68 2.76
N ASP A 29 30.41 -31.50 2.01
CA ASP A 29 30.24 -31.99 0.64
C ASP A 29 30.60 -30.92 -0.41
N GLY A 30 31.19 -29.79 0.00
CA GLY A 30 31.55 -28.68 -0.87
C GLY A 30 30.36 -27.77 -1.26
N VAL A 31 29.16 -28.02 -0.73
CA VAL A 31 28.00 -27.15 -0.95
C VAL A 31 27.94 -26.06 0.11
N ASP A 32 27.64 -24.82 -0.30
CA ASP A 32 27.44 -23.69 0.61
C ASP A 32 26.07 -23.75 1.30
N LEU A 33 26.04 -24.18 2.56
CA LEU A 33 24.81 -24.21 3.36
C LEU A 33 24.20 -22.84 3.56
N LYS A 34 25.01 -21.81 3.82
CA LYS A 34 24.50 -20.47 4.12
C LYS A 34 23.77 -19.90 2.92
N PHE A 35 24.30 -20.14 1.72
CA PHE A 35 23.64 -19.78 0.48
C PHE A 35 22.27 -20.46 0.34
N LEU A 36 22.20 -21.78 0.52
CA LEU A 36 20.94 -22.53 0.40
C LEU A 36 19.92 -22.16 1.48
N GLU A 37 20.38 -21.95 2.72
CA GLU A 37 19.53 -21.43 3.80
C GLU A 37 18.93 -20.08 3.46
N GLY A 38 19.73 -19.19 2.87
CA GLY A 38 19.25 -17.91 2.34
C GLY A 38 18.16 -18.10 1.27
N ARG A 39 18.37 -19.01 0.31
CA ARG A 39 17.38 -19.30 -0.74
C ARG A 39 16.07 -19.87 -0.18
N VAL A 40 16.16 -20.78 0.78
CA VAL A 40 14.99 -21.38 1.44
C VAL A 40 14.24 -20.35 2.27
N LYS A 41 14.96 -19.46 2.96
CA LYS A 41 14.36 -18.33 3.67
C LYS A 41 13.60 -17.43 2.70
N SER A 42 14.23 -17.03 1.60
CA SER A 42 13.57 -16.22 0.56
C SER A 42 12.33 -16.91 -0.03
N LEU A 43 12.36 -18.23 -0.25
CA LEU A 43 11.19 -18.98 -0.71
C LEU A 43 10.04 -19.00 0.30
N LYS A 44 10.35 -19.04 1.61
CA LYS A 44 9.34 -19.01 2.67
C LYS A 44 8.70 -17.63 2.82
N GLU A 45 9.50 -16.59 2.64
CA GLU A 45 9.09 -15.19 2.81
C GLU A 45 8.60 -14.54 1.50
N SER A 46 8.71 -15.24 0.36
CA SER A 46 8.40 -14.67 -0.95
C SER A 46 6.93 -14.27 -1.07
N LYS A 47 6.71 -13.01 -1.49
CA LYS A 47 5.43 -12.51 -1.96
C LYS A 47 5.47 -12.38 -3.48
N PHE A 48 4.36 -12.72 -4.14
CA PHE A 48 4.13 -12.36 -5.53
C PHE A 48 3.38 -11.04 -5.54
N ILE A 49 4.05 -9.97 -5.96
CA ILE A 49 3.49 -8.63 -5.97
C ILE A 49 2.85 -8.37 -7.33
N LEU A 50 1.55 -8.09 -7.35
CA LEU A 50 0.83 -7.56 -8.50
C LEU A 50 0.52 -6.10 -8.26
N ALA A 51 1.38 -5.22 -8.76
CA ALA A 51 1.15 -3.78 -8.72
C ALA A 51 0.25 -3.33 -9.88
N VAL A 52 -0.78 -2.56 -9.57
CA VAL A 52 -1.69 -1.97 -10.55
C VAL A 52 -1.41 -0.48 -10.62
N ALA A 53 -0.83 -0.05 -11.75
CA ALA A 53 -0.44 1.34 -11.99
C ALA A 53 -1.34 2.00 -13.05
N GLY A 54 -1.48 3.33 -12.95
CA GLY A 54 -2.30 4.12 -13.87
C GLY A 54 -2.75 5.45 -13.28
N GLU A 55 -3.28 6.34 -14.12
CA GLU A 55 -3.75 7.66 -13.72
C GLU A 55 -4.84 7.61 -12.62
N VAL A 56 -4.99 8.72 -11.90
CA VAL A 56 -6.09 8.87 -10.93
C VAL A 56 -7.42 8.79 -11.69
N LYS A 57 -8.38 8.01 -11.19
CA LYS A 57 -9.69 7.70 -11.84
C LYS A 57 -9.64 6.83 -13.10
N ALA A 58 -8.52 6.15 -13.40
CA ALA A 58 -8.45 5.17 -14.49
C ALA A 58 -9.22 3.85 -14.23
N GLY A 59 -9.90 3.71 -13.08
CA GLY A 59 -10.63 2.50 -12.70
C GLY A 59 -9.76 1.42 -12.02
N LYS A 60 -8.57 1.76 -11.52
CA LYS A 60 -7.65 0.82 -10.86
C LYS A 60 -8.30 0.04 -9.71
N SER A 61 -8.92 0.75 -8.78
CA SER A 61 -9.52 0.12 -7.60
C SER A 61 -10.77 -0.69 -7.96
N THR A 62 -11.54 -0.26 -8.98
CA THR A 62 -12.62 -1.06 -9.57
C THR A 62 -12.08 -2.36 -10.17
N PHE A 63 -10.97 -2.29 -10.90
CA PHE A 63 -10.30 -3.47 -11.46
C PHE A 63 -9.78 -4.40 -10.36
N ILE A 64 -9.16 -3.86 -9.30
CA ILE A 64 -8.67 -4.63 -8.15
C ILE A 64 -9.84 -5.33 -7.44
N ASN A 65 -10.94 -4.62 -7.15
CA ASN A 65 -12.13 -5.21 -6.55
C ASN A 65 -12.73 -6.33 -7.43
N ALA A 66 -12.80 -6.11 -8.74
CA ALA A 66 -13.29 -7.12 -9.69
C ALA A 66 -12.36 -8.34 -9.74
N LEU A 67 -11.04 -8.13 -9.70
CA LEU A 67 -10.04 -9.19 -9.62
C LEU A 67 -10.22 -10.00 -8.34
N LEU A 68 -10.30 -9.32 -7.19
CA LEU A 68 -10.53 -9.89 -5.84
C LEU A 68 -11.87 -10.64 -5.74
N GLY A 69 -12.88 -10.23 -6.52
CA GLY A 69 -14.24 -10.74 -6.42
C GLY A 69 -15.00 -10.21 -5.20
N VAL A 70 -14.49 -9.15 -4.57
CA VAL A 70 -15.02 -8.51 -3.37
C VAL A 70 -14.66 -7.03 -3.40
N GLU A 71 -15.60 -6.18 -2.97
CA GLU A 71 -15.41 -4.74 -2.88
C GLU A 71 -14.65 -4.36 -1.60
N ILE A 72 -13.32 -4.25 -1.70
CA ILE A 72 -12.43 -3.87 -0.59
C ILE A 72 -12.09 -2.39 -0.69
N LEU A 73 -11.64 -1.92 -1.85
CA LEU A 73 -11.23 -0.54 -2.06
C LEU A 73 -12.43 0.35 -2.41
N PRO A 74 -12.44 1.64 -2.01
CA PRO A 74 -13.46 2.58 -2.49
C PRO A 74 -13.25 2.87 -3.98
N SER A 75 -14.20 2.45 -4.83
CA SER A 75 -14.10 2.58 -6.30
C SER A 75 -14.66 3.89 -6.88
N ASP A 76 -15.64 4.51 -6.20
CA ASP A 76 -16.39 5.67 -6.73
C ASP A 76 -16.01 7.01 -6.08
N VAL A 77 -14.97 7.01 -5.25
CA VAL A 77 -14.55 8.19 -4.48
C VAL A 77 -13.18 8.65 -4.96
N LEU A 78 -12.99 9.97 -5.01
CA LEU A 78 -11.68 10.57 -5.16
C LEU A 78 -10.79 10.04 -4.02
N GLN A 79 -9.81 9.22 -4.37
CA GLN A 79 -8.91 8.62 -3.40
C GLN A 79 -7.87 9.64 -2.93
N ALA A 80 -7.74 9.77 -1.61
CA ALA A 80 -6.86 10.70 -0.92
C ALA A 80 -5.44 10.18 -0.73
N SER A 81 -5.15 9.01 -1.27
CA SER A 81 -3.98 8.28 -0.83
C SER A 81 -2.83 8.49 -1.80
N SER A 82 -1.82 9.25 -1.37
CA SER A 82 -0.44 9.06 -1.81
C SER A 82 0.18 7.79 -1.19
N ALA A 83 -0.53 7.11 -0.29
CA ALA A 83 -0.09 5.86 0.30
C ALA A 83 -0.28 4.68 -0.65
N ILE A 84 0.67 3.75 -0.60
CA ILE A 84 0.55 2.44 -1.21
C ILE A 84 -0.45 1.60 -0.40
N VAL A 85 -1.38 0.93 -1.09
CA VAL A 85 -2.31 -0.02 -0.43
C VAL A 85 -1.95 -1.44 -0.84
N GLU A 86 -1.46 -2.23 0.10
CA GLU A 86 -1.23 -3.66 -0.03
C GLU A 86 -2.47 -4.44 0.43
N ILE A 87 -2.98 -5.31 -0.44
CA ILE A 87 -4.07 -6.23 -0.14
C ILE A 87 -3.55 -7.65 -0.31
N PHE A 88 -3.66 -8.45 0.74
CA PHE A 88 -3.23 -9.84 0.73
C PHE A 88 -4.18 -10.71 1.54
N LYS A 89 -4.06 -12.01 1.35
CA LYS A 89 -4.89 -12.97 2.07
C LYS A 89 -4.46 -13.09 3.54
N SER A 90 -5.43 -13.06 4.44
CA SER A 90 -5.24 -13.31 5.87
C SER A 90 -6.43 -14.09 6.42
N ASP A 91 -6.25 -14.84 7.52
CA ASP A 91 -7.34 -15.60 8.14
C ASP A 91 -8.38 -14.69 8.79
N THR A 92 -7.97 -13.50 9.22
CA THR A 92 -8.81 -12.46 9.83
C THR A 92 -8.65 -11.15 9.07
N THR A 93 -9.72 -10.36 9.01
CA THR A 93 -9.60 -9.00 8.46
C THR A 93 -8.77 -8.14 9.40
N TYR A 94 -7.78 -7.44 8.87
CA TYR A 94 -7.03 -6.45 9.63
C TYR A 94 -6.53 -5.32 8.74
N LEU A 95 -6.32 -4.16 9.35
CA LEU A 95 -5.74 -2.98 8.76
C LEU A 95 -4.52 -2.59 9.57
N LYS A 96 -3.41 -2.29 8.88
CA LYS A 96 -2.24 -1.66 9.47
C LYS A 96 -1.85 -0.44 8.64
N VAL A 97 -1.78 0.72 9.28
CA VAL A 97 -1.50 2.00 8.63
C VAL A 97 -0.20 2.54 9.17
N HIS A 98 0.73 2.83 8.27
CA HIS A 98 1.95 3.56 8.56
C HIS A 98 1.74 5.03 8.20
N TYR A 99 2.03 5.92 9.14
CA TYR A 99 1.92 7.37 8.97
C TYR A 99 3.27 8.01 8.69
N ALA A 100 3.26 9.19 8.10
CA ALA A 100 4.46 9.92 7.70
C ALA A 100 5.32 10.42 8.87
N ASP A 101 4.79 10.42 10.09
CA ASP A 101 5.54 10.71 11.32
C ASP A 101 6.19 9.46 11.95
N GLY A 102 5.96 8.28 11.37
CA GLY A 102 6.45 6.99 11.85
C GLY A 102 5.48 6.25 12.78
N ASN A 103 4.33 6.83 13.13
CA ASN A 103 3.33 6.13 13.92
C ASN A 103 2.66 5.01 13.12
N VAL A 104 2.21 3.98 13.84
CA VAL A 104 1.54 2.80 13.28
C VAL A 104 0.21 2.59 13.99
N GLU A 105 -0.87 2.54 13.21
CA GLU A 105 -2.21 2.16 13.67
C GLU A 105 -2.50 0.72 13.22
N VAL A 106 -3.06 -0.10 14.10
CA VAL A 106 -3.46 -1.48 13.80
C VAL A 106 -4.89 -1.69 14.27
N ILE A 107 -5.75 -2.16 13.37
CA ILE A 107 -7.13 -2.55 13.64
C ILE A 107 -7.29 -4.00 13.19
N CYS A 108 -7.83 -4.85 14.07
CA CYS A 108 -8.12 -6.24 13.75
C CYS A 108 -9.60 -6.47 14.03
N ASP A 109 -10.33 -6.98 13.03
CA ASP A 109 -11.73 -7.33 13.23
C ASP A 109 -11.80 -8.58 14.10
N ASP A 110 -12.63 -8.55 15.15
CA ASP A 110 -12.79 -9.67 16.05
C ASP A 110 -13.66 -10.77 15.44
N LEU A 111 -13.22 -12.02 15.58
CA LEU A 111 -13.98 -13.21 15.23
C LEU A 111 -15.25 -13.38 16.07
N THR A 112 -15.35 -12.74 17.24
CA THR A 112 -16.55 -12.81 18.10
C THR A 112 -17.66 -11.85 17.67
N THR A 113 -17.34 -10.82 16.88
CA THR A 113 -18.31 -9.87 16.31
C THR A 113 -18.14 -9.80 14.79
N PRO A 114 -18.44 -10.88 14.05
CA PRO A 114 -18.14 -11.00 12.62
C PRO A 114 -18.92 -10.04 11.72
N ASP A 115 -19.92 -9.32 12.26
CA ASP A 115 -20.68 -8.29 11.54
C ASP A 115 -20.03 -6.90 11.62
N VAL A 116 -18.91 -6.75 12.35
CA VAL A 116 -18.18 -5.50 12.50
C VAL A 116 -16.99 -5.48 11.54
N ASP A 117 -17.10 -4.66 10.49
CA ASP A 117 -16.09 -4.46 9.44
C ASP A 117 -15.16 -3.25 9.78
N GLU A 118 -14.71 -3.11 11.03
CA GLU A 118 -14.01 -1.91 11.52
C GLU A 118 -12.76 -1.58 10.69
N ALA A 119 -11.94 -2.59 10.39
CA ALA A 119 -10.74 -2.45 9.58
C ALA A 119 -11.08 -1.97 8.16
N LYS A 120 -12.17 -2.48 7.57
CA LYS A 120 -12.61 -2.10 6.22
C LYS A 120 -13.23 -0.70 6.20
N GLU A 121 -14.03 -0.35 7.20
CA GLU A 121 -14.59 0.99 7.37
C GLU A 121 -13.47 2.04 7.52
N ARG A 122 -12.46 1.73 8.34
CA ARG A 122 -11.30 2.58 8.52
C ARG A 122 -10.49 2.73 7.22
N LEU A 123 -10.29 1.64 6.47
CA LEU A 123 -9.66 1.70 5.14
C LEU A 123 -10.40 2.69 4.23
N HIS A 124 -11.73 2.62 4.18
CA HIS A 124 -12.54 3.51 3.36
C HIS A 124 -12.46 4.97 3.81
N GLU A 125 -12.44 5.21 5.12
CA GLU A 125 -12.30 6.55 5.69
C GLU A 125 -10.94 7.18 5.32
N ILE A 126 -9.84 6.44 5.51
CA ILE A 126 -8.49 6.92 5.24
C ILE A 126 -8.27 7.16 3.74
N CYS A 127 -8.82 6.30 2.88
CA CYS A 127 -8.69 6.45 1.43
C CYS A 127 -9.59 7.55 0.86
N LYS A 128 -10.58 8.07 1.59
CA LYS A 128 -11.56 9.05 1.06
C LYS A 128 -11.09 10.49 1.22
N ILE A 129 -11.10 11.26 0.12
CA ILE A 129 -10.96 12.73 0.20
C ILE A 129 -12.23 13.32 0.81
N ARG A 130 -12.08 14.14 1.86
CA ARG A 130 -13.19 14.91 2.43
C ARG A 130 -13.77 15.85 1.37
N ASP A 131 -15.10 15.92 1.30
CA ASP A 131 -15.82 16.62 0.24
C ASP A 131 -15.40 18.09 0.09
N GLU A 132 -15.11 18.75 1.20
CA GLU A 132 -14.64 20.15 1.27
C GLU A 132 -13.28 20.40 0.59
N TYR A 133 -12.43 19.36 0.41
CA TYR A 133 -11.10 19.48 -0.21
C TYR A 133 -11.02 18.83 -1.60
N ARG A 134 -12.13 18.36 -2.18
CA ARG A 134 -12.14 17.75 -3.52
C ARG A 134 -11.66 18.67 -4.63
N GLU A 135 -11.70 19.98 -4.41
CA GLU A 135 -11.32 20.98 -5.40
C GLU A 135 -9.84 21.34 -5.40
N ILE A 136 -9.05 20.81 -4.47
CA ILE A 136 -7.61 21.09 -4.35
C ILE A 136 -6.80 19.79 -4.50
N PRO A 137 -5.53 19.86 -4.95
CA PRO A 137 -4.70 18.68 -5.18
C PRO A 137 -4.14 18.13 -3.86
N VAL A 138 -5.00 17.57 -3.00
CA VAL A 138 -4.65 17.10 -1.64
C VAL A 138 -3.51 16.09 -1.61
N THR A 139 -3.43 15.17 -2.58
CA THR A 139 -2.36 14.17 -2.67
C THR A 139 -0.99 14.81 -2.93
N LEU A 140 -0.95 15.87 -3.76
CA LEU A 140 0.26 16.63 -4.01
C LEU A 140 0.67 17.43 -2.77
N ILE A 141 -0.29 18.05 -2.07
CA ILE A 141 -0.03 18.80 -0.84
C ILE A 141 0.48 17.86 0.26
N ASP A 142 -0.13 16.68 0.43
CA ASP A 142 0.31 15.67 1.39
C ASP A 142 1.76 15.25 1.10
N ASN A 143 2.12 14.98 -0.17
CA ASN A 143 3.49 14.68 -0.55
C ASN A 143 4.48 15.81 -0.22
N LEU A 144 4.08 17.08 -0.39
CA LEU A 144 4.92 18.22 -0.01
C LEU A 144 5.10 18.30 1.52
N ILE A 145 4.07 17.99 2.30
CA ILE A 145 4.14 17.95 3.77
C ILE A 145 5.10 16.84 4.23
N VAL A 146 4.98 15.63 3.67
CA VAL A 146 5.82 14.48 4.03
C VAL A 146 7.31 14.78 3.78
N ASN A 147 7.62 15.35 2.62
CA ASN A 147 9.00 15.64 2.20
C ASN A 147 9.59 16.92 2.81
N SER A 148 8.78 17.73 3.48
CA SER A 148 9.27 18.95 4.14
C SER A 148 9.77 18.68 5.55
N SER A 149 10.89 19.32 5.92
CA SER A 149 11.41 19.33 7.30
C SER A 149 10.72 20.37 8.18
N GLN A 150 10.02 21.33 7.59
CA GLN A 150 9.29 22.40 8.30
C GLN A 150 7.82 22.46 7.86
N PRO A 151 6.91 23.00 8.68
CA PRO A 151 5.54 23.24 8.26
C PRO A 151 5.48 24.08 6.98
N LEU A 152 4.67 23.66 6.02
CA LEU A 152 4.49 24.41 4.78
C LEU A 152 3.84 25.77 5.09
N ILE A 153 4.38 26.82 4.49
CA ILE A 153 3.84 28.17 4.61
C ILE A 153 3.13 28.51 3.30
N PHE A 154 1.85 28.87 3.38
CA PHE A 154 1.11 29.32 2.22
C PHE A 154 1.57 30.73 1.80
N ASN A 155 2.08 30.86 0.58
CA ASN A 155 2.42 32.13 -0.06
C ASN A 155 2.14 32.07 -1.58
N ASP A 156 2.33 33.19 -2.28
CA ASP A 156 2.05 33.27 -3.72
C ASP A 156 2.96 32.37 -4.57
N ASP A 157 4.19 32.11 -4.12
CA ASP A 157 5.12 31.23 -4.82
C ASP A 157 4.71 29.77 -4.69
N PHE A 158 4.28 29.35 -3.50
CA PHE A 158 3.67 28.05 -3.24
C PHE A 158 2.43 27.82 -4.11
N LEU A 159 1.57 28.84 -4.24
CA LEU A 159 0.39 28.75 -5.10
C LEU A 159 0.77 28.51 -6.56
N LYS A 160 1.73 29.27 -7.09
CA LYS A 160 2.22 29.11 -8.48
C LYS A 160 2.84 27.73 -8.71
N GLU A 161 3.65 27.26 -7.77
CA GLU A 161 4.27 25.93 -7.85
C GLU A 161 3.20 24.84 -7.85
N LEU A 162 2.19 24.96 -6.98
CA LEU A 162 1.11 23.99 -6.87
C LEU A 162 0.23 23.98 -8.13
N GLU A 163 -0.09 25.14 -8.71
CA GLU A 163 -0.79 25.25 -10.00
C GLU A 163 0.01 24.60 -11.14
N TYR A 164 1.33 24.85 -11.19
CA TYR A 164 2.23 24.24 -12.18
C TYR A 164 2.29 22.71 -12.06
N LYS A 165 2.50 22.18 -10.85
CA LYS A 165 2.63 20.73 -10.61
C LYS A 165 1.32 19.97 -10.74
N SER A 166 0.20 20.58 -10.34
CA SER A 166 -1.13 19.95 -10.45
C SER A 166 -1.77 20.10 -11.82
N GLY A 167 -1.32 21.05 -12.64
CA GLY A 167 -1.99 21.42 -13.89
C GLY A 167 -3.40 21.99 -13.68
N GLN A 168 -3.75 22.36 -12.45
CA GLN A 168 -5.08 22.82 -12.06
C GLN A 168 -5.04 24.31 -11.70
N PRO A 169 -6.02 25.13 -12.15
CA PRO A 169 -6.16 26.49 -11.65
C PRO A 169 -6.66 26.48 -10.19
N LEU A 170 -5.95 27.18 -9.32
CA LEU A 170 -6.21 27.24 -7.87
C LEU A 170 -6.59 28.65 -7.41
N ARG A 171 -6.68 29.61 -8.33
CA ARG A 171 -7.23 30.95 -8.06
C ARG A 171 -8.64 30.86 -7.45
N GLY A 172 -8.84 31.52 -6.31
CA GLY A 172 -10.10 31.50 -5.55
C GLY A 172 -10.17 30.43 -4.45
N LYS A 173 -9.19 29.52 -4.39
CA LYS A 173 -9.12 28.43 -3.38
C LYS A 173 -8.10 28.69 -2.28
N GLN A 174 -7.62 29.92 -2.14
CA GLN A 174 -6.54 30.26 -1.22
C GLN A 174 -6.90 29.94 0.24
N GLU A 175 -8.13 30.25 0.66
CA GLU A 175 -8.57 29.96 2.04
C GLU A 175 -8.71 28.45 2.29
N LEU A 176 -9.20 27.68 1.31
CA LEU A 176 -9.24 26.21 1.40
C LEU A 176 -7.84 25.61 1.52
N LEU A 177 -6.87 26.10 0.72
CA LEU A 177 -5.48 25.66 0.79
C LEU A 177 -4.84 25.97 2.14
N LYS A 178 -5.03 27.19 2.66
CA LYS A 178 -4.54 27.58 4.00
C LYS A 178 -5.15 26.71 5.09
N GLN A 179 -6.45 26.45 5.02
CA GLN A 179 -7.15 25.61 5.99
C GLN A 179 -6.62 24.17 5.96
N TYR A 180 -6.46 23.59 4.77
CA TYR A 180 -5.92 22.25 4.62
C TYR A 180 -4.50 22.16 5.19
N ILE A 181 -3.59 23.04 4.75
CA ILE A 181 -2.18 23.05 5.18
C ILE A 181 -2.05 23.26 6.70
N SER A 182 -2.88 24.10 7.30
CA SER A 182 -2.79 24.39 8.75
C SER A 182 -3.33 23.26 9.64
N THR A 183 -4.19 22.38 9.12
CA THR A 183 -4.82 21.29 9.89
C THR A 183 -4.25 19.91 9.56
N ARG A 184 -3.49 19.81 8.46
CA ARG A 184 -2.87 18.58 7.96
C ARG A 184 -1.42 18.49 8.43
N SER A 185 -1.09 17.37 9.06
CA SER A 185 0.20 17.11 9.69
C SER A 185 0.63 15.65 9.42
N LYS A 186 1.91 15.33 9.63
CA LYS A 186 2.49 14.03 9.24
C LYS A 186 1.81 12.83 9.93
N ASP A 187 1.31 13.01 11.15
CA ASP A 187 0.52 12.03 11.92
C ASP A 187 -0.84 11.67 11.28
N LYS A 188 -1.30 12.46 10.30
CA LYS A 188 -2.59 12.24 9.60
C LYS A 188 -2.42 11.80 8.16
N ILE A 189 -1.19 11.70 7.66
CA ILE A 189 -0.89 11.36 6.27
C ILE A 189 -0.39 9.91 6.24
N PRO A 190 -1.21 8.97 5.74
CA PRO A 190 -0.76 7.59 5.53
C PRO A 190 0.31 7.53 4.43
N THR A 191 1.32 6.70 4.62
CA THR A 191 2.38 6.42 3.62
C THR A 191 2.32 4.99 3.09
N GLN A 192 1.83 4.06 3.92
CA GLN A 192 1.60 2.67 3.53
C GLN A 192 0.42 2.10 4.31
N ILE A 193 -0.43 1.34 3.62
CA ILE A 193 -1.60 0.68 4.18
C ILE A 193 -1.51 -0.80 3.85
N GLN A 194 -1.59 -1.65 4.86
CA GLN A 194 -1.63 -3.10 4.73
C GLN A 194 -3.00 -3.59 5.15
N PHE A 195 -3.69 -4.28 4.24
CA PHE A 195 -5.03 -4.80 4.45
C PHE A 195 -5.05 -6.31 4.24
N GLY A 196 -5.13 -7.04 5.34
CA GLY A 196 -5.35 -8.48 5.34
C GLY A 196 -6.84 -8.78 5.24
N TYR A 197 -7.23 -9.67 4.34
CA TYR A 197 -8.64 -10.05 4.18
C TYR A 197 -8.77 -11.57 3.94
N PRO A 198 -9.85 -12.24 4.41
CA PRO A 198 -10.10 -13.67 4.18
C PRO A 198 -10.52 -13.97 2.74
N LEU A 199 -9.60 -13.72 1.80
CA LEU A 199 -9.76 -13.98 0.37
C LEU A 199 -9.90 -15.48 0.10
N LYS A 200 -10.83 -15.83 -0.80
CA LYS A 200 -11.15 -17.22 -1.16
C LYS A 200 -10.11 -17.90 -2.06
N TRP A 201 -9.04 -17.19 -2.42
CA TRP A 201 -7.99 -17.71 -3.28
C TRP A 201 -7.13 -18.77 -2.59
N ARG A 202 -6.54 -19.66 -3.39
CA ARG A 202 -5.58 -20.68 -2.94
C ARG A 202 -4.15 -20.31 -3.32
N PHE A 203 -3.81 -19.04 -3.14
CA PHE A 203 -2.47 -18.50 -3.39
C PHE A 203 -2.21 -17.42 -2.34
N ASP A 204 -1.63 -17.84 -1.22
CA ASP A 204 -1.49 -17.02 0.00
C ASP A 204 -0.36 -15.99 -0.17
N GLU A 205 0.53 -16.24 -1.12
CA GLU A 205 1.72 -15.44 -1.41
C GLU A 205 1.41 -14.22 -2.29
N LEU A 206 0.21 -14.13 -2.89
CA LEU A 206 -0.18 -13.00 -3.73
C LEU A 206 -0.50 -11.77 -2.88
N CYS A 207 0.22 -10.68 -3.14
CA CYS A 207 -0.06 -9.34 -2.65
C CYS A 207 -0.45 -8.46 -3.84
N ILE A 208 -1.64 -7.87 -3.80
CA ILE A 208 -2.06 -6.87 -4.78
C ILE A 208 -1.76 -5.50 -4.23
N VAL A 209 -1.20 -4.65 -5.07
CA VAL A 209 -0.78 -3.31 -4.67
C VAL A 209 -1.52 -2.28 -5.53
N ASP A 210 -2.35 -1.46 -4.88
CA ASP A 210 -2.90 -0.25 -5.48
C ASP A 210 -1.90 0.87 -5.29
N SER A 211 -1.29 1.31 -6.40
CA SER A 211 -0.33 2.41 -6.36
C SER A 211 -1.06 3.75 -6.46
N PRO A 212 -0.58 4.80 -5.79
CA PRO A 212 -1.15 6.13 -5.96
C PRO A 212 -1.09 6.59 -7.43
N GLY A 213 -2.09 7.34 -7.89
CA GLY A 213 -2.18 7.71 -9.31
C GLY A 213 -1.13 8.75 -9.74
N VAL A 214 -0.58 8.56 -10.94
CA VAL A 214 0.60 9.29 -11.48
C VAL A 214 0.37 10.74 -11.93
N ASN A 215 -0.70 11.42 -11.48
CA ASN A 215 -1.13 12.70 -12.07
C ASN A 215 -0.32 13.93 -11.64
N ALA A 216 0.82 13.77 -10.95
CA ALA A 216 1.72 14.87 -10.64
C ALA A 216 3.11 14.62 -11.25
N THR A 217 3.62 15.60 -12.00
CA THR A 217 5.00 15.59 -12.51
C THR A 217 5.98 15.57 -11.33
N GLY A 218 6.63 14.42 -11.13
CA GLY A 218 7.81 14.26 -10.27
C GLY A 218 7.55 14.04 -8.77
N GLY A 219 6.71 13.08 -8.36
CA GLY A 219 6.73 12.66 -6.95
C GLY A 219 5.98 11.38 -6.59
N VAL A 220 4.94 11.01 -7.35
CA VAL A 220 4.15 9.80 -7.05
C VAL A 220 4.73 8.54 -7.71
N GLN A 221 5.45 8.70 -8.83
CA GLN A 221 6.08 7.59 -9.54
C GLN A 221 7.12 6.88 -8.66
N ASP A 222 7.94 7.64 -7.92
CA ASP A 222 9.04 7.10 -7.12
C ASP A 222 8.56 6.20 -5.98
N VAL A 223 7.40 6.48 -5.39
CA VAL A 223 6.84 5.68 -4.29
C VAL A 223 6.49 4.26 -4.76
N ALA A 224 5.85 4.14 -5.93
CA ALA A 224 5.51 2.84 -6.51
C ALA A 224 6.75 2.08 -7.00
N TYR A 225 7.75 2.78 -7.55
CA TYR A 225 9.00 2.17 -7.98
C TYR A 225 9.85 1.69 -6.79
N ASN A 226 10.04 2.52 -5.76
CA ASN A 226 10.82 2.16 -4.58
C ASN A 226 10.22 0.95 -3.85
N PHE A 227 8.88 0.86 -3.76
CA PHE A 227 8.21 -0.30 -3.18
C PHE A 227 8.45 -1.60 -3.96
N LEU A 228 8.65 -1.53 -5.28
CA LEU A 228 8.95 -2.71 -6.10
C LEU A 228 10.42 -3.11 -6.07
N GLU A 229 11.31 -2.21 -5.63
CA GLU A 229 12.75 -2.45 -5.50
C GLU A 229 13.19 -2.89 -4.08
N GLU A 230 12.34 -2.71 -3.06
CA GLU A 230 12.51 -3.22 -1.69
C GLU A 230 12.16 -4.71 -1.54
#